data_AF-A0A182U9U4-F1
#
_entry.id   AF-A0A182U9U4-F1
#
_cell.length_a   1.000
_cell.length_b   1.000
_cell.length_c   1.000
_cell.angle_alpha   90.00
_cell.angle_beta   90.00
_cell.angle_gamma   90.00
#
_symmetry.space_group_name_H-M   'P 1'
#
loop_
_entity.id
_entity.type
_entity.pdbx_description
1 polymer ?
#
loop_
_entity_poly.entity_id
_entity_poly.type
_entity_poly.pdbx_seq_one_letter_code
_entity_poly.pdbx_strand_id
1 'polypeptide(L)'
;LIAAIENENIELINLLLREGIKVKDALLHAIKEEYVEAVETLLLWEEENHVPGEPYSWEAVDRSSSSFTADITPLILAAHKNNYEILKILLDRGATLPMPHDVRCGCDECVTSSEQDSLRHSQSRINAYKALSSSSLIALSSKDPISTAFHLSWELRRLSRMETEFRAEYTVS
;
A
#
# COMPACT_ATOMS: atom_id res chain seq x y z
N LEU A 1 -17.27 -1.89 -11.85
CA LEU A 1 -16.11 -2.68 -11.41
C LEU A 1 -16.08 -2.80 -9.89
N ILE A 2 -16.01 -1.69 -9.14
CA ILE A 2 -16.01 -1.70 -7.65
C ILE A 2 -17.18 -2.52 -7.09
N ALA A 3 -18.42 -2.26 -7.53
CA ALA A 3 -19.58 -3.04 -7.08
C ALA A 3 -19.47 -4.55 -7.40
N ALA A 4 -18.78 -4.95 -8.47
CA ALA A 4 -18.56 -6.37 -8.77
C ALA A 4 -17.55 -7.00 -7.81
N ILE A 5 -16.53 -6.24 -7.40
CA ILE A 5 -15.53 -6.64 -6.39
C ILE A 5 -16.17 -6.78 -5.02
N GLU A 6 -16.97 -5.80 -4.58
CA GLU A 6 -17.69 -5.82 -3.29
C GLU A 6 -18.71 -6.96 -3.19
N ASN A 7 -19.14 -7.52 -4.33
CA ASN A 7 -20.03 -8.68 -4.39
C ASN A 7 -19.30 -9.98 -4.77
N GLU A 8 -17.97 -9.99 -4.76
CA GLU A 8 -17.12 -11.13 -5.10
C GLU A 8 -17.53 -11.86 -6.41
N ASN A 9 -17.88 -11.08 -7.44
CA ASN A 9 -18.41 -11.61 -8.69
C ASN A 9 -17.33 -11.58 -9.78
N ILE A 10 -16.51 -12.63 -9.88
CA ILE A 10 -15.41 -12.71 -10.83
C ILE A 10 -15.86 -12.68 -12.28
N GLU A 11 -17.00 -13.28 -12.60
CA GLU A 11 -17.53 -13.32 -13.96
C GLU A 11 -17.87 -11.92 -14.45
N LEU A 12 -18.48 -11.09 -13.59
CA LEU A 12 -18.78 -9.70 -13.89
C LEU A 12 -17.52 -8.85 -13.98
N ILE A 13 -16.52 -9.08 -13.11
CA ILE A 13 -15.21 -8.42 -13.21
C ILE A 13 -14.59 -8.69 -14.58
N ASN A 14 -14.49 -9.97 -14.96
CA ASN A 14 -13.93 -10.38 -16.25
C ASN A 14 -14.70 -9.80 -17.45
N LEU A 15 -16.04 -9.78 -17.38
CA LEU A 15 -16.87 -9.16 -18.42
C LEU A 15 -16.56 -7.66 -18.55
N LEU A 16 -16.53 -6.93 -17.43
CA LEU A 16 -16.29 -5.49 -17.44
C LEU A 16 -14.89 -5.13 -17.95
N LEU A 17 -13.88 -5.93 -17.63
CA LEU A 17 -12.52 -5.75 -18.16
C LEU A 17 -12.47 -5.95 -19.67
N ARG A 18 -13.17 -6.97 -20.20
CA ARG A 18 -13.26 -7.21 -21.66
C ARG A 18 -13.97 -6.08 -22.40
N GLU A 19 -14.95 -5.45 -21.78
CA GLU A 19 -15.66 -4.28 -22.33
C GLU A 19 -14.84 -2.98 -22.22
N GLY A 20 -13.60 -3.03 -21.72
CA GLY A 20 -12.70 -1.88 -21.68
C GLY A 20 -13.06 -0.84 -20.62
N ILE A 21 -13.66 -1.26 -19.50
CA ILE A 21 -13.91 -0.34 -18.37
C ILE A 21 -12.59 0.22 -17.83
N LYS A 22 -12.61 1.47 -17.37
CA LYS A 22 -11.46 2.04 -16.65
C LYS A 22 -11.30 1.37 -15.28
N VAL A 23 -10.13 0.77 -15.04
CA VAL A 23 -9.82 0.03 -13.80
C VAL A 23 -9.68 0.95 -12.59
N LYS A 24 -8.98 2.10 -12.72
CA LYS A 24 -8.78 3.07 -11.64
C LYS A 24 -8.21 2.40 -10.37
N ASP A 25 -8.74 2.73 -9.19
CA ASP A 25 -8.38 2.19 -7.87
C ASP A 25 -9.03 0.82 -7.57
N ALA A 26 -9.61 0.13 -8.56
CA ALA A 26 -10.26 -1.15 -8.36
C ALA A 26 -9.33 -2.22 -7.73
N LEU A 27 -8.03 -2.20 -8.05
CA LEU A 27 -7.06 -3.10 -7.39
C LEU A 27 -7.01 -2.85 -5.87
N LEU A 28 -7.00 -1.59 -5.44
CA LEU A 28 -7.00 -1.24 -4.02
C LEU A 28 -8.32 -1.66 -3.36
N HIS A 29 -9.44 -1.56 -4.06
CA HIS A 29 -10.72 -2.11 -3.59
C HIS A 29 -10.68 -3.63 -3.45
N ALA A 30 -10.13 -4.37 -4.42
CA ALA A 30 -10.01 -5.83 -4.32
C ALA A 30 -9.12 -6.27 -3.14
N ILE A 31 -8.02 -5.56 -2.89
CA ILE A 31 -7.17 -5.80 -1.72
C ILE A 31 -7.90 -5.44 -0.43
N LYS A 32 -8.67 -4.34 -0.43
CA LYS A 32 -9.45 -3.92 0.75
C LYS A 32 -10.49 -4.96 1.14
N GLU A 33 -11.14 -5.58 0.16
CA GLU A 33 -12.12 -6.67 0.36
C GLU A 33 -11.44 -8.04 0.49
N GLU A 34 -10.11 -8.11 0.45
CA GLU A 34 -9.32 -9.35 0.55
C GLU A 34 -9.67 -10.41 -0.51
N TYR A 35 -10.20 -9.96 -1.65
CA TYR A 35 -10.64 -10.84 -2.73
C TYR A 35 -9.48 -11.24 -3.64
N VAL A 36 -8.78 -12.31 -3.27
CA VAL A 36 -7.55 -12.79 -3.91
C VAL A 36 -7.69 -12.99 -5.42
N GLU A 37 -8.74 -13.66 -5.87
CA GLU A 37 -8.94 -13.96 -7.30
C GLU A 37 -9.11 -12.69 -8.15
N ALA A 38 -9.81 -11.68 -7.62
CA ALA A 38 -9.92 -10.39 -8.27
C ALA A 38 -8.57 -9.65 -8.27
N VAL A 39 -7.79 -9.74 -7.19
CA VAL A 39 -6.44 -9.15 -7.14
C VAL A 39 -5.55 -9.74 -8.24
N GLU A 40 -5.49 -11.07 -8.36
CA GLU A 40 -4.71 -11.71 -9.43
C GLU A 40 -5.18 -11.29 -10.82
N THR A 41 -6.50 -11.31 -11.05
CA THR A 41 -7.10 -10.93 -12.33
C THR A 41 -6.77 -9.48 -12.71
N LEU A 42 -6.86 -8.56 -11.75
CA LEU A 42 -6.57 -7.14 -11.98
C LEU A 42 -5.08 -6.87 -12.18
N LEU A 43 -4.19 -7.58 -11.48
CA LEU A 43 -2.75 -7.48 -11.68
C LEU A 43 -2.34 -8.00 -13.07
N LEU A 44 -2.89 -9.15 -13.50
CA LEU A 44 -2.66 -9.69 -14.84
C LEU A 44 -3.15 -8.70 -15.92
N TRP A 45 -4.33 -8.12 -15.73
CA TRP A 45 -4.84 -7.11 -16.65
C TRP A 45 -3.90 -5.90 -16.73
N GLU A 46 -3.36 -5.44 -15.60
CA GLU A 46 -2.42 -4.32 -15.58
C GLU A 46 -1.11 -4.68 -16.29
N GLU A 47 -0.55 -5.88 -16.08
CA GLU A 47 0.66 -6.35 -16.77
C GLU A 47 0.50 -6.39 -18.30
N GLU A 48 -0.69 -6.74 -18.78
CA GLU A 48 -1.00 -6.84 -20.21
C GLU A 48 -1.30 -5.47 -20.87
N ASN A 49 -1.83 -4.51 -20.11
CA ASN A 49 -2.35 -3.25 -20.65
C ASN A 49 -1.55 -2.01 -20.23
N HIS A 50 -0.62 -2.14 -19.29
CA HIS A 50 0.19 -1.03 -18.80
C HIS A 50 1.16 -0.54 -19.88
N VAL A 51 1.24 0.79 -20.03
CA VAL A 51 2.16 1.44 -20.96
C VAL A 51 3.40 1.88 -20.20
N PRO A 52 4.61 1.39 -20.56
CA PRO A 52 5.84 1.77 -19.86
C PRO A 52 6.04 3.29 -19.80
N GLY A 53 6.21 3.81 -18.59
CA GLY A 53 6.45 5.23 -18.33
C GLY A 53 5.20 6.04 -17.95
N GLU A 54 4.02 5.45 -18.09
CA GLU A 54 2.78 6.01 -17.52
C GLU A 54 2.59 5.52 -16.08
N PRO A 55 1.84 6.24 -15.23
CA PRO A 55 1.44 5.76 -13.91
C PRO A 55 0.53 4.53 -14.03
N TYR A 56 0.57 3.65 -13.03
CA TYR A 56 -0.36 2.53 -12.95
C TYR A 56 -1.81 3.00 -12.75
N SER A 57 -2.79 2.15 -13.07
CA SER A 57 -4.22 2.49 -12.97
C SER A 57 -4.64 3.07 -11.61
N TRP A 58 -4.08 2.56 -10.50
CA TRP A 58 -4.37 3.02 -9.14
C TRP A 58 -3.64 4.32 -8.77
N GLU A 59 -2.59 4.70 -9.50
CA GLU A 59 -1.83 5.95 -9.31
C GLU A 59 -2.42 7.10 -10.12
N ALA A 60 -3.04 6.80 -11.26
CA ALA A 60 -3.61 7.77 -12.19
C ALA A 60 -5.00 8.31 -11.78
N VAL A 61 -5.53 7.91 -10.63
CA VAL A 61 -6.87 8.32 -10.19
C VAL A 61 -6.86 9.77 -9.73
N ASP A 62 -7.80 10.58 -10.23
CA ASP A 62 -7.98 11.96 -9.77
C ASP A 62 -8.25 11.96 -8.26
N ARG A 63 -7.49 12.78 -7.53
CA ARG A 63 -7.61 12.97 -6.08
C ARG A 63 -9.03 13.31 -5.63
N SER A 64 -9.83 14.02 -6.44
CA SER A 64 -11.22 14.31 -6.08
C SER A 64 -12.15 13.10 -6.14
N SER A 65 -11.70 12.00 -6.76
CA SER A 65 -12.47 10.78 -6.99
C SER A 65 -11.86 9.52 -6.38
N SER A 66 -10.64 9.62 -5.83
CA SER A 66 -9.93 8.50 -5.22
C SER A 66 -10.50 8.16 -3.86
N SER A 67 -10.74 6.86 -3.61
CA SER A 67 -11.12 6.37 -2.27
C SER A 67 -9.93 6.24 -1.32
N PHE A 68 -8.70 6.32 -1.85
CA PHE A 68 -7.45 6.10 -1.12
C PHE A 68 -6.53 7.31 -1.24
N THR A 69 -5.73 7.56 -0.21
CA THR A 69 -4.69 8.59 -0.25
C THR A 69 -3.52 8.11 -1.12
N ALA A 70 -2.81 9.05 -1.75
CA ALA A 70 -1.76 8.73 -2.74
C ALA A 70 -0.56 7.96 -2.17
N ASP A 71 -0.40 7.93 -0.85
CA ASP A 71 0.63 7.15 -0.16
C ASP A 71 0.24 5.67 0.07
N ILE A 72 -1.00 5.28 -0.21
CA ILE A 72 -1.47 3.89 -0.10
C ILE A 72 -1.22 3.16 -1.41
N THR A 73 -0.10 2.43 -1.47
CA THR A 73 0.20 1.50 -2.57
C THR A 73 -0.50 0.15 -2.34
N PRO A 74 -0.63 -0.71 -3.38
CA PRO A 74 -1.16 -2.06 -3.23
C PRO A 74 -0.45 -2.87 -2.14
N LEU A 75 0.89 -2.78 -2.07
CA LEU A 75 1.68 -3.50 -1.07
C LEU A 75 1.45 -2.95 0.35
N ILE A 76 1.36 -1.63 0.51
CA ILE A 76 1.04 -1.01 1.81
C ILE A 76 -0.35 -1.45 2.29
N LEU A 77 -1.34 -1.42 1.40
CA LEU A 77 -2.72 -1.80 1.76
C LEU A 77 -2.82 -3.29 2.10
N ALA A 78 -2.17 -4.17 1.32
CA ALA A 78 -2.14 -5.60 1.60
C ALA A 78 -1.44 -5.89 2.95
N ALA A 79 -0.39 -5.15 3.27
CA ALA A 79 0.30 -5.27 4.55
C ALA A 79 -0.56 -4.78 5.71
N HIS A 80 -1.32 -3.69 5.53
CA HIS A 80 -2.30 -3.23 6.53
C HIS A 80 -3.42 -4.24 6.78
N LYS A 81 -3.82 -4.99 5.75
CA LYS A 81 -4.74 -6.15 5.88
C LYS A 81 -4.08 -7.39 6.46
N ASN A 82 -2.75 -7.42 6.51
CA ASN A 82 -1.94 -8.56 6.95
C ASN A 82 -2.25 -9.85 6.17
N ASN A 83 -2.75 -9.72 4.93
CA ASN A 83 -3.18 -10.85 4.12
C ASN A 83 -1.98 -11.49 3.42
N TYR A 84 -1.58 -12.68 3.88
CA TYR A 84 -0.37 -13.36 3.45
C TYR A 84 -0.37 -13.70 1.96
N GLU A 85 -1.51 -14.13 1.42
CA GLU A 85 -1.63 -14.58 0.02
C GLU A 85 -1.48 -13.41 -0.95
N ILE A 86 -2.22 -12.32 -0.71
CA ILE A 86 -2.11 -11.09 -1.51
C ILE A 86 -0.69 -10.50 -1.42
N LEU A 87 -0.10 -10.46 -0.23
CA LEU A 87 1.28 -10.00 -0.06
C LEU A 87 2.26 -10.83 -0.89
N LYS A 88 2.11 -12.15 -0.85
CA LYS A 88 2.96 -13.05 -1.63
C LYS A 88 2.82 -12.81 -3.13
N ILE A 89 1.59 -12.70 -3.63
CA ILE A 89 1.28 -12.39 -5.04
C ILE A 89 1.98 -11.10 -5.49
N LEU A 90 1.93 -10.04 -4.66
CA LEU A 90 2.55 -8.75 -4.97
C LEU A 90 4.08 -8.82 -4.92
N LEU A 91 4.66 -9.50 -3.92
CA LEU A 91 6.10 -9.65 -3.77
C LEU A 91 6.72 -10.53 -4.88
N ASP A 92 6.05 -11.61 -5.27
CA ASP A 92 6.46 -12.47 -6.38
C ASP A 92 6.48 -11.72 -7.72
N ARG A 93 5.68 -10.65 -7.84
CA ARG A 93 5.65 -9.69 -8.96
C ARG A 93 6.62 -8.51 -8.80
N GLY A 94 7.47 -8.53 -7.78
CA GLY A 94 8.53 -7.54 -7.58
C GLY A 94 8.08 -6.24 -6.91
N ALA A 95 6.91 -6.20 -6.26
CA ALA A 95 6.53 -5.05 -5.46
C ALA A 95 7.52 -4.83 -4.31
N THR A 96 7.90 -3.58 -4.05
CA THR A 96 8.85 -3.22 -2.99
C THR A 96 8.30 -2.11 -2.10
N LEU A 97 8.66 -2.14 -0.82
CA LEU A 97 8.36 -1.08 0.14
C LEU A 97 9.68 -0.47 0.65
N PRO A 98 10.03 0.77 0.25
CA PRO A 98 11.23 1.42 0.75
C PRO A 98 11.09 1.80 2.24
N MET A 99 12.21 1.80 2.96
CA MET A 99 12.24 2.28 4.34
C MET A 99 11.99 3.80 4.37
N PRO A 100 11.05 4.28 5.21
CA PRO A 100 10.84 5.72 5.37
C PRO A 100 12.09 6.41 5.94
N HIS A 101 12.34 7.64 5.49
CA HIS A 101 13.39 8.47 6.08
C HIS A 101 13.09 8.82 7.54
N ASP A 102 14.14 9.15 8.31
CA ASP A 102 14.00 9.65 9.67
C ASP A 102 13.18 10.96 9.68
N VAL A 103 12.46 11.20 10.79
CA VAL A 103 11.64 12.40 11.01
C VAL A 103 12.42 13.70 10.82
N ARG A 104 13.74 13.69 11.07
CA ARG A 104 14.63 14.84 10.93
C ARG A 104 15.46 14.83 9.66
N CYS A 105 15.08 14.05 8.65
CA CYS A 105 15.78 14.03 7.38
C CYS A 105 15.75 15.40 6.70
N GLY A 106 16.93 15.91 6.32
CA GLY A 106 17.08 17.21 5.66
C GLY A 106 17.33 17.10 4.16
N CYS A 107 16.94 16.01 3.50
CA CYS A 107 17.03 15.92 2.03
C CYS A 107 15.95 16.78 1.36
N ASP A 108 16.22 17.22 0.13
CA ASP A 108 15.34 18.11 -0.62
C ASP A 108 13.92 17.56 -0.75
N GLU A 109 13.77 16.25 -0.94
CA GLU A 109 12.46 15.59 -1.06
C GLU A 109 11.65 15.67 0.26
N CYS A 110 12.26 15.33 1.40
CA CYS A 110 11.58 15.38 2.70
C CYS A 110 11.25 16.82 3.09
N VAL A 111 12.17 17.76 2.87
CA VAL A 111 11.94 19.19 3.16
C VAL A 111 10.80 19.72 2.30
N THR A 112 10.86 19.50 0.98
CA THR A 112 9.82 19.96 0.05
C THR A 112 8.45 19.34 0.37
N SER A 113 8.40 18.04 0.62
CA SER A 113 7.15 17.35 0.98
C SER A 113 6.57 17.88 2.29
N SER A 114 7.41 18.15 3.30
CA SER A 114 6.98 18.64 4.60
C SER A 114 6.51 20.10 4.54
N GLU A 115 7.18 20.96 3.76
CA GLU A 115 6.78 22.35 3.56
C GLU A 115 5.46 22.48 2.79
N GLN A 116 5.22 21.58 1.83
CA GLN A 116 3.96 21.55 1.07
C GLN A 116 2.79 21.07 1.93
N ASP A 117 2.97 19.96 2.66
CA ASP A 117 1.92 19.35 3.47
C ASP A 117 2.54 18.44 4.54
N SER A 118 2.81 19.02 5.70
CA SER A 118 3.46 18.32 6.81
C SER A 118 2.63 17.16 7.35
N LEU A 119 1.30 17.31 7.41
CA LEU A 119 0.41 16.26 7.90
C LEU A 119 0.41 15.06 6.95
N ARG A 120 0.32 15.29 5.63
CA ARG A 120 0.38 14.22 4.64
C ARG A 120 1.76 13.54 4.60
N HIS A 121 2.83 14.32 4.78
CA HIS A 121 4.18 13.77 4.87
C HIS A 121 4.31 12.80 6.06
N SER A 122 3.84 13.21 7.25
CA SER A 122 3.81 12.33 8.43
C SER A 122 2.85 11.13 8.25
N GLN A 123 1.69 11.33 7.62
CA GLN A 123 0.73 10.26 7.32
C GLN A 123 1.35 9.15 6.44
N SER A 124 2.07 9.55 5.39
CA SER A 124 2.78 8.62 4.51
C SER A 124 3.82 7.80 5.28
N ARG A 125 4.56 8.45 6.20
CA ARG A 125 5.55 7.80 7.05
C ARG A 125 4.92 6.72 7.94
N ILE A 126 3.86 7.04 8.69
CA ILE A 126 3.20 6.07 9.56
C ILE A 126 2.56 4.93 8.75
N ASN A 127 1.98 5.21 7.59
CA ASN A 127 1.40 4.17 6.73
C ASN A 127 2.45 3.18 6.24
N ALA A 128 3.63 3.66 5.85
CA ALA A 128 4.75 2.81 5.49
C ALA A 128 5.28 2.00 6.69
N TYR A 129 5.45 2.61 7.86
CA TYR A 129 5.88 1.90 9.07
C TYR A 129 4.88 0.82 9.53
N LYS A 130 3.58 1.11 9.46
CA LYS A 130 2.52 0.15 9.75
C LYS A 130 2.54 -1.04 8.79
N ALA A 131 2.83 -0.79 7.51
CA ALA A 131 3.02 -1.85 6.54
C ALA A 131 4.28 -2.67 6.86
N LEU A 132 5.41 -2.04 7.15
CA LEU A 132 6.66 -2.71 7.54
C LEU A 132 6.51 -3.57 8.80
N SER A 133 5.66 -3.18 9.75
CA SER A 133 5.38 -3.95 10.96
C SER A 133 4.40 -5.12 10.75
N SER A 134 3.85 -5.32 9.55
CA SER A 134 2.98 -6.46 9.25
C SER A 134 3.72 -7.77 9.48
N SER A 135 3.14 -8.66 10.29
CA SER A 135 3.72 -9.98 10.55
C SER A 135 3.86 -10.81 9.27
N SER A 136 2.86 -10.75 8.38
CA SER A 136 2.87 -11.45 7.11
C SER A 136 3.95 -10.91 6.17
N LEU A 137 4.10 -9.58 6.08
CA LEU A 137 5.15 -8.97 5.26
C LEU A 137 6.54 -9.32 5.80
N ILE A 138 6.75 -9.23 7.12
CA ILE A 138 8.02 -9.58 7.76
C ILE A 138 8.36 -11.07 7.50
N ALA A 139 7.39 -11.97 7.61
CA ALA A 139 7.59 -13.39 7.36
C ALA A 139 7.94 -13.71 5.90
N LEU A 140 7.42 -12.94 4.95
CA LEU A 140 7.68 -13.12 3.51
C LEU A 140 9.00 -12.48 3.05
N SER A 141 9.40 -11.36 3.66
CA SER A 141 10.48 -10.52 3.14
C SER A 141 11.77 -10.54 3.98
N SER A 142 11.70 -10.88 5.28
CA SER A 142 12.86 -10.85 6.16
C SER A 142 13.61 -12.18 6.20
N LYS A 143 14.94 -12.11 6.20
CA LYS A 143 15.82 -13.26 6.48
C LYS A 143 15.78 -13.70 7.95
N ASP A 144 15.54 -12.75 8.85
CA ASP A 144 15.36 -12.99 10.29
C ASP A 144 14.13 -12.22 10.78
N PRO A 145 12.93 -12.83 10.67
CA PRO A 145 11.68 -12.21 11.07
C PRO A 145 11.65 -11.75 12.53
N ILE A 146 12.32 -12.48 13.43
CA ILE A 146 12.32 -12.19 14.86
C ILE A 146 13.15 -10.93 15.12
N SER A 147 14.38 -10.88 14.61
CA SER A 147 15.22 -9.69 14.75
C SER A 147 14.57 -8.45 14.13
N THR A 148 13.99 -8.59 12.94
CA THR A 148 13.26 -7.50 12.27
C THR A 148 12.11 -6.97 13.12
N ALA A 149 11.29 -7.86 13.68
CA ALA A 149 10.17 -7.47 14.54
C ALA A 149 10.64 -6.68 15.78
N PHE A 150 11.74 -7.11 16.43
CA PHE A 150 12.30 -6.39 17.57
C PHE A 150 12.83 -5.00 17.19
N HIS A 151 13.54 -4.90 16.07
CA HIS A 151 14.05 -3.61 15.58
C HIS A 151 12.91 -2.64 15.26
N LEU A 152 11.90 -3.09 14.51
CA LEU A 152 10.75 -2.26 14.17
C LEU A 152 9.96 -1.84 15.42
N SER A 153 9.75 -2.74 16.40
CA SER A 153 9.10 -2.39 17.67
C SER A 153 9.84 -1.28 18.42
N TRP A 154 11.18 -1.32 18.42
CA TRP A 154 12.00 -0.27 19.03
C TRP A 154 11.89 1.05 18.27
N GLU A 155 11.93 0.99 16.93
CA GLU A 155 11.84 2.17 16.07
C GLU A 155 10.48 2.86 16.17
N LEU A 156 9.37 2.12 16.11
CA LEU A 156 8.01 2.65 16.31
C LEU A 156 7.87 3.33 17.68
N ARG A 157 8.41 2.73 18.74
CA ARG A 157 8.41 3.34 20.07
C ARG A 157 9.19 4.66 20.11
N ARG A 158 10.32 4.74 19.40
CA ARG A 158 11.08 5.99 19.27
C ARG A 158 10.27 7.04 18.50
N LEU A 159 9.64 6.66 17.39
CA LEU A 159 8.83 7.55 16.54
C LEU A 159 7.62 8.11 17.29
N SER A 160 6.94 7.31 18.12
CA SER A 160 5.83 7.76 18.97
C SER A 160 6.17 8.93 19.90
N ARG A 161 7.46 9.15 20.19
CA ARG A 161 7.94 10.25 21.02
C ARG A 161 8.36 11.48 20.21
N MET A 162 8.60 11.29 18.91
CA MET A 162 9.08 12.33 18.00
C MET A 162 7.95 12.98 17.20
N GLU A 163 7.02 12.17 16.69
CA GLU A 163 5.83 12.66 15.99
C GLU A 163 4.61 12.56 16.92
N THR A 164 3.98 13.70 17.18
CA THR A 164 2.87 13.80 18.13
C THR A 164 1.51 13.56 17.47
N GLU A 165 1.42 13.87 16.19
CA GLU A 165 0.25 13.87 15.32
C GLU A 165 -0.37 12.46 15.23
N PHE A 166 0.48 11.43 15.15
CA PHE A 166 0.11 10.02 15.01
C PHE A 166 0.60 9.14 16.15
N ARG A 167 0.87 9.74 17.32
CA ARG A 167 1.49 9.05 18.46
C ARG A 167 0.79 7.74 18.84
N ALA A 168 -0.55 7.72 18.82
CA ALA A 168 -1.33 6.52 19.15
C ALA A 168 -1.10 5.39 18.14
N GLU A 169 -0.99 5.71 16.85
CA GLU A 169 -0.84 4.73 15.77
C GLU A 169 0.50 4.00 15.84
N TYR A 170 1.57 4.69 16.27
CA TYR A 170 2.88 4.09 16.54
C TYR A 170 2.90 3.11 17.72
N THR A 171 1.86 3.10 18.56
CA THR A 171 1.82 2.27 19.78
C THR A 171 0.89 1.06 19.68
N VAL A 172 0.11 0.94 18.61
CA VAL A 172 -0.92 -0.10 18.41
C VAL A 172 -0.45 -1.21 17.45
N SER A 173 0.79 -1.13 16.96
CA SER A 173 1.36 -2.07 15.99
C SER A 173 1.77 -3.42 16.59
#